data_AF-A0A5J4VZK6-F1
#
_entry.id   AF-A0A5J4VZK6-F1
#
_cell.length_a   1.000
_cell.length_b   1.000
_cell.length_c   1.000
_cell.angle_alpha   90.00
_cell.angle_beta   90.00
_cell.angle_gamma   90.00
#
_symmetry.space_group_name_H-M   'P 1'
#
loop_
_entity.id
_entity.type
_entity.pdbx_description
1 polymer ?
#
loop_
_entity_poly.entity_id
_entity_poly.type
_entity_poly.pdbx_seq_one_letter_code
_entity_poly.pdbx_strand_id
1 'polypeptide(L)'
;SQQQKGGSSSNSPCSPRVIILEPARELAEQTMKAIEEISKFLPPPGIKVGLLIGGGETQTLTKDTDIVIGTVGKSFELMDKLSLSFKNLVAFVIDEADRVMGEEQLGGGSDPQPWNLLQEAKKQTQLRNQAQMSAIHAIKEAKLRRAKEQEKEKEKEKKKEIIKDIEERRKKSGEDGEEDKGDDEDDENEEKKGQDEQEDQFIESRSMQVILVSATLHTPQMAKVIERATEFPTWVDLKGDRAVPETVHHAYISVNPTQNWKEPTGTQIQTDGIYELDGQPRSADHKNSQLIKKMKPWILKQAIDKLRPEQAFIFVRTKLDCDNLEKFFKQFQVKSALESVYSCVVLHSDRPQHERRLNFEQFKAGDVKYLICTDVAARGLDIQQLPCVFNYTLPDTEEQYIHRIGRVGRVDRWGLAVSLVGSEKEKVWYHKCPSRGKNCRNTRLVDEGGCCIWYNEPDLWEQIKGRLSGEPKGSKSKLEIPTLEEHMRLVKKTAYGQSRSVASVKSHSSLIAQSVERLKTLDSQVQLSYTEFLQKYS
;
A
#
# COMPACT_ATOMS: atom_id res chain seq x y z
N SER A 1 18.12 19.95 -47.45
CA SER A 1 16.70 19.57 -47.47
C SER A 1 16.60 18.08 -47.19
N GLN A 2 16.39 17.70 -45.93
CA GLN A 2 15.98 16.35 -45.55
C GLN A 2 14.92 16.51 -44.47
N GLN A 3 13.69 16.14 -44.84
CA GLN A 3 12.48 16.20 -44.04
C GLN A 3 12.60 15.26 -42.83
N GLN A 4 12.52 15.82 -41.63
CA GLN A 4 12.16 15.05 -40.44
C GLN A 4 10.70 14.63 -40.59
N LYS A 5 10.47 13.32 -40.70
CA LYS A 5 9.14 12.71 -40.64
C LYS A 5 8.54 13.00 -39.26
N GLY A 6 7.53 13.87 -39.23
CA GLY A 6 6.67 14.06 -38.08
C GLY A 6 5.87 12.79 -37.81
N GLY A 7 6.24 12.07 -36.75
CA GLY A 7 5.36 11.09 -36.13
C GLY A 7 4.26 11.83 -35.37
N SER A 8 3.01 11.65 -35.78
CA SER A 8 1.84 12.18 -35.12
C SER A 8 1.66 11.50 -33.74
N SER A 9 2.17 12.11 -32.67
CA SER A 9 1.81 11.73 -31.31
C SER A 9 0.35 12.13 -31.07
N SER A 10 -0.55 11.18 -31.31
CA SER A 10 -1.98 11.36 -31.10
C SER A 10 -2.25 11.63 -29.60
N ASN A 11 -2.82 12.79 -29.31
CA ASN A 11 -2.95 13.43 -28.00
C ASN A 11 -4.03 12.80 -27.07
N SER A 12 -4.29 11.49 -27.17
CA SER A 12 -5.37 10.85 -26.39
C SER A 12 -4.87 10.29 -25.05
N PRO A 13 -5.66 10.43 -23.98
CA PRO A 13 -5.25 10.07 -22.62
C PRO A 13 -4.95 8.57 -22.46
N CYS A 14 -4.06 8.25 -21.52
CA CYS A 14 -3.81 6.89 -21.06
C CYS A 14 -5.04 6.37 -20.30
N SER A 15 -5.51 5.14 -20.59
CA SER A 15 -6.71 4.56 -19.98
C SER A 15 -6.40 3.19 -19.36
N PRO A 16 -5.73 3.15 -18.19
CA PRO A 16 -5.27 1.91 -17.58
C PRO A 16 -6.43 1.06 -17.06
N ARG A 17 -6.19 -0.24 -16.93
CA ARG A 17 -7.12 -1.21 -16.34
C ARG A 17 -6.98 -1.31 -14.83
N VAL A 18 -5.79 -1.01 -14.30
CA VAL A 18 -5.51 -1.04 -12.86
C VAL A 18 -4.75 0.22 -12.46
N ILE A 19 -5.13 0.79 -11.32
CA ILE A 19 -4.37 1.84 -10.64
C ILE A 19 -3.95 1.34 -9.28
N ILE A 20 -2.68 1.55 -8.94
CA ILE A 20 -2.11 1.24 -7.63
C ILE A 20 -1.60 2.55 -7.02
N LEU A 21 -2.18 2.94 -5.90
CA LEU A 21 -1.72 4.06 -5.09
C LEU A 21 -0.78 3.58 -4.01
N GLU A 22 0.40 4.20 -4.00
CA GLU A 22 1.48 3.90 -3.08
C GLU A 22 1.76 5.13 -2.20
N PRO A 23 1.98 4.96 -0.89
CA PRO A 23 2.21 6.06 0.03
C PRO A 23 3.61 6.70 -0.14
N ALA A 24 4.55 5.99 -0.78
CA ALA A 24 5.93 6.42 -0.95
C ALA A 24 6.45 6.09 -2.35
N ARG A 25 7.45 6.85 -2.79
CA ARG A 25 8.07 6.69 -4.11
C ARG A 25 8.81 5.36 -4.22
N GLU A 26 9.55 5.03 -3.17
CA GLU A 26 10.37 3.83 -3.08
C GLU A 26 9.52 2.57 -3.16
N LEU A 27 8.30 2.62 -2.60
CA LEU A 27 7.28 1.58 -2.73
C LEU A 27 6.77 1.44 -4.15
N ALA A 28 6.37 2.55 -4.78
CA ALA A 28 5.91 2.54 -6.16
C ALA A 28 6.95 1.93 -7.12
N GLU A 29 8.23 2.27 -6.94
CA GLU A 29 9.33 1.67 -7.70
C GLU A 29 9.50 0.16 -7.42
N GLN A 30 9.27 -0.30 -6.20
CA GLN A 30 9.32 -1.72 -5.83
C GLN A 30 8.14 -2.51 -6.41
N THR A 31 6.92 -1.98 -6.28
CA THR A 31 5.70 -2.58 -6.84
C THR A 31 5.81 -2.68 -8.36
N MET A 32 6.36 -1.66 -9.03
CA MET A 32 6.64 -1.72 -10.47
C MET A 32 7.58 -2.87 -10.82
N LYS A 33 8.73 -2.98 -10.15
CA LYS A 33 9.70 -4.06 -10.39
C LYS A 33 9.10 -5.44 -10.14
N ALA A 34 8.30 -5.59 -9.09
CA ALA A 34 7.62 -6.84 -8.79
C ALA A 34 6.64 -7.26 -9.90
N ILE A 35 5.85 -6.31 -10.42
CA ILE A 35 4.94 -6.56 -11.54
C ILE A 35 5.71 -6.85 -12.82
N GLU A 36 6.80 -6.15 -13.11
CA GLU A 36 7.67 -6.43 -14.26
C GLU A 36 8.29 -7.84 -14.17
N GLU A 37 8.67 -8.30 -12.98
CA GLU A 37 9.13 -9.68 -12.78
C GLU A 37 8.01 -10.69 -13.02
N ILE A 38 6.80 -10.43 -12.53
CA ILE A 38 5.63 -11.29 -12.77
C ILE A 38 5.25 -11.32 -14.26
N SER A 39 5.33 -10.18 -14.93
CA SER A 39 5.01 -10.01 -16.35
C SER A 39 5.85 -10.91 -17.26
N LYS A 40 7.08 -11.27 -16.85
CA LYS A 40 7.95 -12.21 -17.58
C LYS A 40 7.36 -13.62 -17.73
N PHE A 41 6.41 -13.99 -16.87
CA PHE A 41 5.73 -15.29 -16.93
C PHE A 41 4.45 -15.24 -17.77
N LEU A 42 4.07 -14.08 -18.31
CA LEU A 42 2.89 -13.90 -19.14
C LEU A 42 3.25 -13.91 -20.64
N PRO A 43 2.34 -14.33 -21.53
CA PRO A 43 2.59 -14.33 -22.96
C PRO A 43 2.80 -12.88 -23.49
N PRO A 44 3.64 -12.69 -24.52
CA PRO A 44 3.84 -11.39 -25.14
C PRO A 44 2.52 -10.78 -25.63
N PRO A 45 2.33 -9.44 -25.50
CA PRO A 45 3.33 -8.44 -25.13
C PRO A 45 3.58 -8.27 -23.62
N GLY A 46 2.98 -9.11 -22.76
CA GLY A 46 3.05 -8.96 -21.30
C GLY A 46 2.23 -7.78 -20.78
N ILE A 47 2.39 -7.47 -19.50
CA ILE A 47 1.77 -6.32 -18.84
C ILE A 47 2.69 -5.10 -18.98
N LYS A 48 2.17 -3.99 -19.50
CA LYS A 48 2.85 -2.70 -19.53
C LYS A 48 2.50 -1.88 -18.29
N VAL A 49 3.54 -1.40 -17.59
CA VAL A 49 3.39 -0.64 -16.35
C VAL A 49 3.89 0.79 -16.55
N GLY A 50 3.17 1.77 -16.01
CA GLY A 50 3.59 3.17 -15.97
C GLY A 50 3.73 3.67 -14.54
N LEU A 51 4.79 4.46 -14.28
CA LEU A 51 5.14 4.92 -12.94
C LEU A 51 5.02 6.45 -12.78
N LEU A 52 4.20 6.88 -11.82
CA LEU A 52 3.83 8.28 -11.57
C LEU A 52 4.28 8.74 -10.18
N ILE A 53 5.49 9.29 -10.11
CA ILE A 53 6.14 9.65 -8.84
C ILE A 53 6.80 11.04 -8.94
N GLY A 54 6.73 11.82 -7.86
CA GLY A 54 7.36 13.13 -7.79
C GLY A 54 8.89 13.08 -7.68
N GLY A 55 9.58 14.13 -8.13
CA GLY A 55 11.00 14.39 -7.82
C GLY A 55 12.05 13.56 -8.59
N GLY A 56 11.68 12.94 -9.71
CA GLY A 56 12.62 12.22 -10.60
C GLY A 56 12.04 12.02 -11.99
N GLU A 57 12.70 11.22 -12.84
CA GLU A 57 12.20 10.88 -14.18
C GLU A 57 10.83 10.18 -14.04
N THR A 58 9.78 10.89 -14.43
CA THR A 58 8.44 10.32 -14.56
C THR A 58 8.42 9.57 -15.89
N GLN A 59 8.07 8.28 -15.88
CA GLN A 59 7.87 7.59 -17.17
C GLN A 59 6.69 8.24 -17.89
N THR A 60 6.89 8.56 -19.17
CA THR A 60 5.79 9.05 -20.00
C THR A 60 4.75 7.95 -20.11
N LEU A 61 3.53 8.24 -19.64
CA LEU A 61 2.41 7.34 -19.84
C LEU A 61 2.16 7.20 -21.33
N THR A 62 2.24 5.96 -21.82
CA THR A 62 1.82 5.63 -23.18
C THR A 62 0.35 5.24 -23.16
N LYS A 63 -0.30 5.29 -24.32
CA LYS A 63 -1.70 4.84 -24.44
C LYS A 63 -1.90 3.38 -24.08
N ASP A 64 -0.84 2.59 -24.23
CA ASP A 64 -0.86 1.14 -24.09
C ASP A 64 -0.54 0.70 -22.65
N THR A 65 -0.48 1.62 -21.69
CA THR A 65 -0.17 1.27 -20.30
C THR A 65 -1.37 0.56 -19.65
N ASP A 66 -1.17 -0.69 -19.22
CA ASP A 66 -2.19 -1.52 -18.58
C ASP A 66 -2.38 -1.18 -17.10
N ILE A 67 -1.26 -0.98 -16.39
CA ILE A 67 -1.21 -0.70 -14.95
C ILE A 67 -0.49 0.62 -14.70
N VAL A 68 -1.13 1.50 -13.94
CA VAL A 68 -0.50 2.75 -13.47
C VAL A 68 -0.24 2.65 -11.98
N ILE A 69 1.01 2.86 -11.59
CA ILE A 69 1.43 2.90 -10.19
C ILE A 69 1.85 4.32 -9.89
N GLY A 70 1.36 4.90 -8.79
CA GLY A 70 1.72 6.27 -8.47
C GLY A 70 1.57 6.66 -7.01
N THR A 71 2.29 7.73 -6.65
CA THR A 71 2.09 8.36 -5.34
C THR A 71 0.93 9.35 -5.42
N VAL A 72 0.14 9.41 -4.36
CA VAL A 72 -1.10 10.21 -4.24
C VAL A 72 -1.01 11.59 -4.88
N GLY A 73 0.03 12.35 -4.54
CA GLY A 73 0.18 13.74 -5.03
C GLY A 73 0.42 13.84 -6.54
N LYS A 74 1.22 12.94 -7.13
CA LYS A 74 1.56 13.03 -8.56
C LYS A 74 0.47 12.46 -9.46
N SER A 75 -0.25 11.43 -8.98
CA SER A 75 -1.39 10.84 -9.69
C SER A 75 -2.52 11.85 -9.91
N PHE A 76 -2.79 12.74 -8.95
CA PHE A 76 -3.81 13.79 -9.10
C PHE A 76 -3.38 14.89 -10.09
N GLU A 77 -2.13 15.38 -9.99
CA GLU A 77 -1.60 16.40 -10.91
C GLU A 77 -1.73 16.00 -12.39
N LEU A 78 -1.64 14.70 -12.69
CA LEU A 78 -1.74 14.17 -14.04
C LEU A 78 -3.17 13.87 -14.50
N MET A 79 -4.09 13.63 -13.56
CA MET A 79 -5.53 13.61 -13.86
C MET A 79 -6.00 14.99 -14.31
N ASP A 80 -5.64 16.04 -13.56
CA ASP A 80 -6.00 17.43 -13.88
C ASP A 80 -5.40 17.88 -15.21
N LYS A 81 -4.23 17.36 -15.57
CA LYS A 81 -3.55 17.61 -16.86
C LYS A 81 -4.09 16.77 -18.02
N LEU A 82 -5.30 16.18 -17.91
CA LEU A 82 -6.00 15.42 -18.95
C LEU A 82 -5.24 14.20 -19.49
N SER A 83 -4.25 13.67 -18.77
CA SER A 83 -3.39 12.59 -19.27
C SER A 83 -3.87 11.18 -18.89
N LEU A 84 -4.84 11.08 -17.97
CA LEU A 84 -5.40 9.83 -17.47
C LEU A 84 -6.92 9.79 -17.65
N SER A 85 -7.45 8.64 -18.06
CA SER A 85 -8.88 8.32 -18.08
C SER A 85 -9.14 7.04 -17.29
N PHE A 86 -10.23 7.00 -16.52
CA PHE A 86 -10.62 5.82 -15.74
C PHE A 86 -11.70 4.98 -16.43
N LYS A 87 -12.01 5.28 -17.70
CA LYS A 87 -13.06 4.56 -18.44
C LYS A 87 -12.82 3.06 -18.43
N ASN A 88 -11.59 2.59 -18.65
CA ASN A 88 -11.29 1.14 -18.72
C ASN A 88 -10.89 0.54 -17.38
N LEU A 89 -11.00 1.29 -16.28
CA LEU A 89 -10.54 0.85 -14.98
C LEU A 89 -11.42 -0.32 -14.48
N VAL A 90 -10.75 -1.35 -13.98
CA VAL A 90 -11.36 -2.57 -13.42
C VAL A 90 -11.01 -2.70 -11.95
N ALA A 91 -9.80 -2.29 -11.55
CA ALA A 91 -9.36 -2.32 -10.16
C ALA A 91 -8.66 -1.03 -9.73
N PHE A 92 -8.95 -0.61 -8.50
CA PHE A 92 -8.32 0.51 -7.81
C PHE A 92 -7.72 0.00 -6.50
N VAL A 93 -6.39 -0.04 -6.43
CA VAL A 93 -5.63 -0.56 -5.30
C VAL A 93 -5.06 0.59 -4.49
N ILE A 94 -5.21 0.55 -3.17
CA ILE A 94 -4.60 1.49 -2.23
C ILE A 94 -3.75 0.68 -1.26
N ASP A 95 -2.43 0.80 -1.39
CA ASP A 95 -1.49 0.23 -0.43
C ASP A 95 -1.24 1.20 0.75
N GLU A 96 -0.91 0.65 1.92
CA GLU A 96 -0.92 1.34 3.22
C GLU A 96 -2.13 2.29 3.35
N ALA A 97 -3.35 1.76 3.17
CA ALA A 97 -4.58 2.55 3.09
C ALA A 97 -4.81 3.44 4.32
N ASP A 98 -4.31 3.04 5.50
CA ASP A 98 -4.34 3.84 6.73
C ASP A 98 -3.55 5.14 6.61
N ARG A 99 -2.49 5.15 5.81
CA ARG A 99 -1.67 6.32 5.52
C ARG A 99 -2.16 7.12 4.32
N VAL A 100 -2.59 6.43 3.27
CA VAL A 100 -3.06 7.09 2.04
C VAL A 100 -4.39 7.79 2.27
N MET A 101 -5.30 7.18 3.04
CA MET A 101 -6.67 7.66 3.25
C MET A 101 -6.90 8.24 4.66
N GLY A 102 -5.90 8.17 5.55
CA GLY A 102 -6.00 8.52 6.97
C GLY A 102 -6.20 10.00 7.29
N GLU A 103 -6.71 10.27 8.50
CA GLU A 103 -7.14 11.60 8.95
C GLU A 103 -6.02 12.65 9.01
N GLU A 104 -4.74 12.28 9.05
CA GLU A 104 -3.61 13.24 9.06
C GLU A 104 -3.52 14.12 7.80
N GLN A 105 -4.23 13.78 6.72
CA GLN A 105 -4.37 14.63 5.53
C GLN A 105 -5.60 15.57 5.57
N LEU A 106 -6.46 15.50 6.60
CA LEU A 106 -7.73 16.24 6.71
C LEU A 106 -7.59 17.68 7.28
N GLY A 107 -6.38 18.23 7.31
CA GLY A 107 -6.11 19.59 7.77
C GLY A 107 -6.54 20.66 6.76
N GLY A 108 -7.82 20.73 6.40
CA GLY A 108 -8.41 21.89 5.71
C GLY A 108 -9.51 21.58 4.70
N GLY A 109 -10.77 21.67 5.13
CA GLY A 109 -11.98 22.06 4.38
C GLY A 109 -12.39 21.37 3.07
N SER A 110 -11.52 20.58 2.45
CA SER A 110 -11.71 19.90 1.17
C SER A 110 -11.25 18.45 1.28
N ASP A 111 -11.94 17.53 0.59
CA ASP A 111 -11.56 16.12 0.60
C ASP A 111 -10.12 15.94 0.10
N PRO A 112 -9.28 15.15 0.80
CA PRO A 112 -7.90 15.00 0.41
C PRO A 112 -7.80 14.28 -0.94
N GLN A 113 -6.71 14.56 -1.64
CA GLN A 113 -6.47 14.16 -3.04
C GLN A 113 -6.79 12.70 -3.39
N PRO A 114 -6.49 11.67 -2.55
CA PRO A 114 -6.80 10.29 -2.91
C PRO A 114 -8.31 9.97 -2.89
N TRP A 115 -9.11 10.65 -2.06
CA TRP A 115 -10.57 10.51 -2.09
C TRP A 115 -11.14 11.03 -3.41
N ASN A 116 -10.70 12.21 -3.86
CA ASN A 116 -11.16 12.80 -5.12
C ASN A 116 -10.85 11.88 -6.31
N LEU A 117 -9.66 11.29 -6.33
CA LEU A 117 -9.26 10.33 -7.35
C LEU A 117 -10.13 9.07 -7.35
N LEU A 118 -10.42 8.51 -6.18
CA LEU A 118 -11.32 7.35 -6.06
C LEU A 118 -12.75 7.68 -6.51
N GLN A 119 -13.27 8.84 -6.13
CA GLN A 119 -14.62 9.27 -6.53
C GLN A 119 -14.73 9.49 -8.04
N GLU A 120 -13.74 10.13 -8.66
CA GLU A 120 -13.72 10.33 -10.11
C GLU A 120 -13.59 8.99 -10.87
N ALA A 121 -12.79 8.05 -10.35
CA ALA A 121 -12.69 6.70 -10.87
C ALA A 121 -14.03 5.94 -10.82
N LYS A 122 -14.73 5.99 -9.68
CA LYS A 122 -16.09 5.43 -9.53
C LYS A 122 -17.07 6.06 -10.51
N LYS A 123 -17.07 7.38 -10.63
CA LYS A 123 -17.96 8.11 -11.54
C LYS A 123 -17.74 7.72 -13.01
N GLN A 124 -16.50 7.72 -13.50
CA GLN A 124 -16.23 7.37 -14.91
C GLN A 124 -16.55 5.91 -15.23
N THR A 125 -16.30 4.98 -14.30
CA THR A 125 -16.64 3.56 -14.49
C THR A 125 -18.15 3.33 -14.44
N GLN A 126 -18.89 4.03 -13.57
CA GLN A 126 -20.35 4.00 -13.55
C GLN A 126 -20.94 4.54 -14.86
N LEU A 127 -20.44 5.67 -15.36
CA LEU A 127 -20.86 6.23 -16.65
C LEU A 127 -20.58 5.28 -17.82
N ARG A 128 -19.43 4.59 -17.82
CA ARG A 128 -19.14 3.54 -18.81
C ARG A 128 -20.18 2.43 -18.72
N ASN A 129 -20.43 1.90 -17.53
CA ASN A 129 -21.34 0.77 -17.35
C ASN A 129 -22.77 1.13 -17.79
N GLN A 130 -23.24 2.34 -17.44
CA GLN A 130 -24.53 2.85 -17.92
C GLN A 130 -24.57 2.93 -19.45
N ALA A 131 -23.54 3.48 -20.09
CA ALA A 131 -23.48 3.57 -21.55
C ALA A 131 -23.44 2.18 -22.22
N GLN A 132 -22.72 1.22 -21.64
CA GLN A 132 -22.69 -0.16 -22.12
C GLN A 132 -24.06 -0.83 -21.98
N MET A 133 -24.74 -0.65 -20.85
CA MET A 133 -26.09 -1.19 -20.64
C MET A 133 -27.10 -0.61 -21.63
N SER A 134 -27.08 0.71 -21.85
CA SER A 134 -27.96 1.34 -22.85
C SER A 134 -27.71 0.80 -24.26
N ALA A 135 -26.44 0.55 -24.62
CA ALA A 135 -26.11 -0.04 -25.91
C ALA A 135 -26.58 -1.49 -26.04
N ILE A 136 -26.42 -2.30 -25.00
CA ILE A 136 -26.90 -3.70 -24.96
C ILE A 136 -28.42 -3.73 -25.10
N HIS A 137 -29.14 -2.88 -24.35
CA HIS A 137 -30.59 -2.78 -24.43
C HIS A 137 -31.06 -2.40 -25.83
N ALA A 138 -30.43 -1.40 -26.46
CA ALA A 138 -30.76 -0.99 -27.82
C ALA A 138 -30.54 -2.12 -28.85
N ILE A 139 -29.48 -2.94 -28.69
CA ILE A 139 -29.25 -4.11 -29.54
C ILE A 139 -30.32 -5.19 -29.33
N LYS A 140 -30.70 -5.44 -28.06
CA LYS A 140 -31.75 -6.40 -27.70
C LYS A 140 -33.09 -6.01 -28.33
N GLU A 141 -33.47 -4.73 -28.22
CA GLU A 141 -34.68 -4.18 -28.86
C GLU A 141 -34.64 -4.31 -30.39
N ALA A 142 -33.51 -3.98 -31.03
CA ALA A 142 -33.36 -4.10 -32.47
C ALA A 142 -33.48 -5.55 -32.96
N LYS A 143 -32.93 -6.52 -32.21
CA LYS A 143 -33.07 -7.96 -32.51
C LYS A 143 -34.52 -8.41 -32.37
N LEU A 144 -35.18 -8.03 -31.29
CA LEU A 144 -36.60 -8.38 -31.05
C LEU A 144 -37.50 -7.83 -32.17
N ARG A 145 -37.27 -6.59 -32.60
CA ARG A 145 -38.01 -5.98 -33.70
C ARG A 145 -37.83 -6.76 -35.01
N ARG A 146 -36.60 -7.15 -35.35
CA ARG A 146 -36.32 -7.96 -36.55
C ARG A 146 -37.01 -9.33 -36.50
N ALA A 147 -37.01 -9.98 -35.34
CA ALA A 147 -37.69 -11.27 -35.16
C ALA A 147 -39.20 -11.16 -35.41
N LYS A 148 -39.85 -10.11 -34.85
CA LYS A 148 -41.27 -9.84 -35.09
C LYS A 148 -41.58 -9.51 -36.55
N GLU A 149 -40.71 -8.78 -37.24
CA GLU A 149 -40.86 -8.48 -38.67
C GLU A 149 -40.79 -9.76 -39.52
N GLN A 150 -39.84 -10.66 -39.24
CA GLN A 150 -39.72 -11.97 -39.91
C GLN A 150 -40.90 -12.89 -39.65
N GLU A 151 -41.45 -12.89 -38.45
CA GLU A 151 -42.63 -13.68 -38.09
C GLU A 151 -43.86 -13.22 -38.87
N LYS A 152 -44.10 -11.91 -38.93
CA LYS A 152 -45.16 -11.32 -39.76
C LYS A 152 -44.99 -11.63 -41.25
N GLU A 153 -43.75 -11.66 -41.74
CA GLU A 153 -43.47 -11.98 -43.15
C GLU A 153 -43.76 -13.46 -43.47
N LYS A 154 -43.36 -14.38 -42.58
CA LYS A 154 -43.71 -15.81 -42.66
C LYS A 154 -45.22 -16.04 -42.60
N GLU A 155 -45.92 -15.30 -41.74
CA GLU A 155 -47.38 -15.39 -41.63
C GLU A 155 -48.08 -14.90 -42.90
N LYS A 156 -47.58 -13.82 -43.51
CA LYS A 156 -48.06 -13.33 -44.82
C LYS A 156 -47.80 -14.33 -45.94
N GLU A 157 -46.64 -15.00 -45.97
CA GLU A 157 -46.37 -16.05 -46.95
C GLU A 157 -47.32 -17.25 -46.78
N LYS A 158 -47.54 -17.72 -45.54
CA LYS A 158 -48.52 -18.77 -45.25
C LYS A 158 -49.93 -18.40 -45.70
N LYS A 159 -50.38 -17.17 -45.40
CA LYS A 159 -51.70 -16.66 -45.86
C LYS A 159 -51.80 -16.66 -47.39
N LYS A 160 -50.76 -16.25 -48.11
CA LYS A 160 -50.73 -16.31 -49.58
C LYS A 160 -50.79 -17.73 -50.13
N GLU A 161 -50.07 -18.67 -49.51
CA GLU A 161 -50.07 -20.07 -49.90
C GLU A 161 -51.46 -20.70 -49.71
N ILE A 162 -52.11 -20.44 -48.57
CA ILE A 162 -53.49 -20.87 -48.30
C ILE A 162 -54.48 -20.30 -49.32
N ILE A 163 -54.39 -18.99 -49.64
CA ILE A 163 -55.26 -18.37 -50.65
C ILE A 163 -55.08 -19.03 -52.02
N LYS A 164 -53.83 -19.30 -52.41
CA LYS A 164 -53.52 -19.97 -53.68
C LYS A 164 -54.10 -21.39 -53.74
N ASP A 165 -54.00 -22.14 -52.64
CA ASP A 165 -54.61 -23.48 -52.51
C ASP A 165 -56.15 -23.43 -52.59
N ILE A 166 -56.78 -22.42 -51.99
CA ILE A 166 -58.23 -22.21 -52.07
C ILE A 166 -58.66 -21.87 -53.51
N GLU A 167 -57.92 -21.02 -54.20
CA GLU A 167 -58.17 -20.68 -55.62
C GLU A 167 -57.99 -21.89 -56.56
N GLU A 168 -56.98 -22.74 -56.33
CA GLU A 168 -56.79 -23.97 -57.08
C GLU A 168 -57.90 -25.00 -56.83
N ARG A 169 -58.43 -25.07 -55.59
CA ARG A 169 -59.60 -25.90 -55.26
C ARG A 169 -60.88 -25.35 -55.91
N ARG A 170 -61.11 -24.04 -55.88
CA ARG A 170 -62.24 -23.36 -56.57
C ARG A 170 -62.21 -23.56 -58.09
N LYS A 171 -61.03 -23.66 -58.71
CA LYS A 171 -60.91 -24.01 -60.15
C LYS A 171 -61.27 -25.47 -60.48
N LYS A 172 -61.25 -26.38 -59.50
CA LYS A 172 -61.59 -27.80 -59.69
C LYS A 172 -63.05 -28.12 -59.33
N SER A 173 -63.69 -27.32 -58.48
CA SER A 173 -65.11 -27.42 -58.14
C SER A 173 -65.80 -26.12 -58.57
N GLY A 174 -66.44 -26.11 -59.74
CA GLY A 174 -67.19 -24.95 -60.21
C GLY A 174 -68.41 -24.72 -59.33
N GLU A 175 -68.30 -23.84 -58.33
CA GLU A 175 -69.40 -23.30 -57.54
C GLU A 175 -68.98 -21.96 -56.91
N ASP A 176 -69.85 -20.96 -57.05
CA ASP A 176 -69.75 -19.63 -56.43
C ASP A 176 -70.20 -19.70 -54.95
N GLY A 177 -69.48 -19.03 -54.05
CA GLY A 177 -69.88 -18.97 -52.64
C GLY A 177 -69.01 -18.05 -51.77
N GLU A 178 -69.72 -17.22 -51.01
CA GLU A 178 -69.40 -16.06 -50.15
C GLU A 178 -68.10 -16.06 -49.32
N GLU A 179 -67.62 -14.83 -49.05
CA GLU A 179 -66.55 -14.52 -48.10
C GLU A 179 -67.08 -14.60 -46.66
N ASP A 180 -66.50 -15.49 -45.86
CA ASP A 180 -66.70 -15.51 -44.41
C ASP A 180 -65.48 -14.85 -43.73
N LYS A 181 -65.75 -13.82 -42.91
CA LYS A 181 -64.73 -13.12 -42.12
C LYS A 181 -64.64 -13.79 -40.75
N GLY A 182 -63.63 -14.63 -40.58
CA GLY A 182 -63.22 -15.09 -39.25
C GLY A 182 -62.36 -14.03 -38.56
N ASP A 183 -62.85 -13.54 -37.42
CA ASP A 183 -62.07 -12.83 -36.41
C ASP A 183 -61.21 -13.87 -35.67
N ASP A 184 -59.89 -13.77 -35.73
CA ASP A 184 -58.97 -14.54 -34.89
C ASP A 184 -58.41 -13.61 -33.79
N GLU A 185 -58.68 -13.98 -32.55
CA GLU A 185 -58.20 -13.36 -31.32
C GLU A 185 -56.70 -13.66 -31.12
N ASP A 186 -55.91 -12.61 -30.94
CA ASP A 186 -54.51 -12.67 -30.51
C ASP A 186 -54.46 -12.89 -28.99
N ASP A 187 -54.22 -14.12 -28.54
CA ASP A 187 -53.84 -14.41 -27.15
C ASP A 187 -52.67 -15.39 -27.15
N GLU A 188 -51.44 -14.86 -27.02
CA GLU A 188 -50.27 -15.57 -26.49
C GLU A 188 -49.03 -14.62 -26.44
N ASN A 189 -48.82 -13.96 -25.30
CA ASN A 189 -47.47 -13.53 -24.88
C ASN A 189 -47.43 -13.01 -23.42
N GLU A 190 -47.45 -13.91 -22.44
CA GLU A 190 -47.09 -13.56 -21.06
C GLU A 190 -45.89 -14.33 -20.48
N GLU A 191 -45.33 -15.34 -21.13
CA GLU A 191 -44.26 -16.15 -20.50
C GLU A 191 -42.80 -15.72 -20.79
N LYS A 192 -42.54 -14.72 -21.65
CA LYS A 192 -41.16 -14.29 -21.96
C LYS A 192 -40.59 -13.16 -21.09
N LYS A 193 -41.38 -12.50 -20.25
CA LYS A 193 -40.89 -11.38 -19.41
C LYS A 193 -40.04 -11.83 -18.22
N GLY A 194 -40.22 -13.06 -17.71
CA GLY A 194 -39.55 -13.51 -16.48
C GLY A 194 -38.08 -13.91 -16.62
N GLN A 195 -37.60 -14.22 -17.83
CA GLN A 195 -36.19 -14.59 -18.08
C GLN A 195 -35.31 -13.39 -18.42
N ASP A 196 -35.88 -12.34 -19.02
CA ASP A 196 -35.16 -11.11 -19.37
C ASP A 196 -34.76 -10.30 -18.12
N GLU A 197 -35.56 -10.32 -17.04
CA GLU A 197 -35.25 -9.60 -15.79
C GLU A 197 -34.08 -10.22 -15.00
N GLN A 198 -33.86 -11.54 -15.12
CA GLN A 198 -32.72 -12.21 -14.46
C GLN A 198 -31.39 -12.01 -15.23
N GLU A 199 -31.43 -11.90 -16.56
CA GLU A 199 -30.23 -11.53 -17.33
C GLU A 199 -29.85 -10.06 -17.12
N ASP A 200 -30.83 -9.15 -17.03
CA ASP A 200 -30.58 -7.72 -16.80
C ASP A 200 -29.98 -7.45 -15.39
N GLN A 201 -30.30 -8.28 -14.38
CA GLN A 201 -29.66 -8.23 -13.05
C GLN A 201 -28.21 -8.75 -13.04
N PHE A 202 -27.83 -9.66 -13.95
CA PHE A 202 -26.48 -10.23 -13.95
C PHE A 202 -25.44 -9.30 -14.60
N ILE A 203 -25.88 -8.46 -15.55
CA ILE A 203 -25.01 -7.49 -16.26
C ILE A 203 -24.74 -6.24 -15.39
N GLU A 204 -25.45 -6.07 -14.27
CA GLU A 204 -25.25 -4.98 -13.31
C GLU A 204 -23.88 -4.99 -12.59
N SER A 205 -23.07 -6.06 -12.72
CA SER A 205 -22.01 -6.35 -11.74
C SER A 205 -20.55 -6.07 -12.15
N ARG A 206 -20.24 -5.38 -13.26
CA ARG A 206 -18.85 -4.96 -13.55
C ARG A 206 -18.50 -3.60 -12.92
N SER A 207 -18.85 -3.42 -11.64
CA SER A 207 -18.35 -2.31 -10.85
C SER A 207 -16.82 -2.44 -10.70
N MET A 208 -16.15 -1.29 -10.62
CA MET A 208 -14.71 -1.25 -10.35
C MET A 208 -14.43 -1.86 -8.97
N GLN A 209 -13.52 -2.82 -8.89
CA GLN A 209 -13.09 -3.39 -7.63
C GLN A 209 -12.17 -2.42 -6.89
N VAL A 210 -12.44 -2.16 -5.61
CA VAL A 210 -11.57 -1.39 -4.73
C VAL A 210 -10.84 -2.36 -3.80
N ILE A 211 -9.51 -2.32 -3.79
CA ILE A 211 -8.66 -3.15 -2.93
C ILE A 211 -7.92 -2.25 -1.97
N LEU A 212 -8.16 -2.43 -0.68
CA LEU A 212 -7.49 -1.69 0.39
C LEU A 212 -6.54 -2.64 1.11
N VAL A 213 -5.25 -2.30 1.13
CA VAL A 213 -4.23 -3.08 1.84
C VAL A 213 -3.78 -2.25 3.04
N SER A 214 -3.85 -2.83 4.24
CA SER A 214 -3.41 -2.17 5.46
C SER A 214 -2.94 -3.20 6.49
N ALA A 215 -1.91 -2.84 7.26
CA ALA A 215 -1.47 -3.60 8.42
C ALA A 215 -2.36 -3.37 9.66
N THR A 216 -3.26 -2.39 9.61
CA THR A 216 -4.10 -1.92 10.72
C THR A 216 -5.59 -2.04 10.39
N LEU A 217 -5.98 -3.09 9.64
CA LEU A 217 -7.35 -3.35 9.18
C LEU A 217 -8.43 -3.19 10.27
N HIS A 218 -8.12 -3.62 11.50
CA HIS A 218 -9.06 -3.64 12.62
C HIS A 218 -9.16 -2.32 13.40
N THR A 219 -8.52 -1.24 12.95
CA THR A 219 -8.58 0.04 13.65
C THR A 219 -9.92 0.76 13.39
N PRO A 220 -10.49 1.46 14.39
CA PRO A 220 -11.71 2.25 14.16
C PRO A 220 -11.57 3.27 13.03
N GLN A 221 -10.37 3.82 12.83
CA GLN A 221 -10.07 4.71 11.72
C GLN A 221 -10.20 3.99 10.38
N MET A 222 -9.67 2.77 10.26
CA MET A 222 -9.75 1.99 9.03
C MET A 222 -11.18 1.54 8.71
N ALA A 223 -11.99 1.22 9.72
CA ALA A 223 -13.40 0.90 9.54
C ALA A 223 -14.15 2.04 8.80
N LYS A 224 -13.94 3.30 9.22
CA LYS A 224 -14.52 4.48 8.55
C LYS A 224 -14.04 4.62 7.10
N VAL A 225 -12.75 4.35 6.84
CA VAL A 225 -12.19 4.40 5.48
C VAL A 225 -12.87 3.36 4.60
N ILE A 226 -13.04 2.13 5.10
CA ILE A 226 -13.66 1.02 4.37
C ILE A 226 -15.13 1.32 4.05
N GLU A 227 -15.91 1.76 5.05
CA GLU A 227 -17.32 2.13 4.87
C GLU A 227 -17.51 3.24 3.84
N ARG A 228 -16.59 4.22 3.80
CA ARG A 228 -16.67 5.31 2.83
C ARG A 228 -16.16 4.90 1.44
N ALA A 229 -15.19 3.99 1.37
CA ALA A 229 -14.56 3.58 0.10
C ALA A 229 -15.34 2.48 -0.61
N THR A 230 -16.11 1.66 0.09
CA THR A 230 -16.73 0.42 -0.41
C THR A 230 -18.18 0.27 0.04
N GLU A 231 -18.99 -0.48 -0.72
CA GLU A 231 -20.40 -0.74 -0.37
C GLU A 231 -20.58 -2.11 0.31
N PHE A 232 -19.86 -3.14 -0.16
CA PHE A 232 -19.91 -4.50 0.39
C PHE A 232 -18.49 -5.07 0.55
N PRO A 233 -17.73 -4.63 1.58
CA PRO A 233 -16.35 -5.04 1.76
C PRO A 233 -16.25 -6.53 2.13
N THR A 234 -15.37 -7.24 1.43
CA THR A 234 -14.91 -8.57 1.85
C THR A 234 -13.63 -8.42 2.67
N TRP A 235 -13.65 -8.92 3.90
CA TRP A 235 -12.50 -8.88 4.79
C TRP A 235 -11.60 -10.09 4.57
N VAL A 236 -10.33 -9.84 4.27
CA VAL A 236 -9.30 -10.88 4.17
C VAL A 236 -8.26 -10.60 5.24
N ASP A 237 -8.45 -11.19 6.42
CA ASP A 237 -7.46 -11.13 7.50
C ASP A 237 -6.46 -12.28 7.35
N LEU A 238 -5.24 -11.93 6.96
CA LEU A 238 -4.16 -12.89 6.76
C LEU A 238 -3.45 -13.28 8.07
N LYS A 239 -3.64 -12.54 9.17
CA LYS A 239 -2.86 -12.72 10.41
C LYS A 239 -3.71 -13.04 11.64
N GLY A 240 -5.02 -12.85 11.60
CA GLY A 240 -5.86 -12.88 12.82
C GLY A 240 -5.49 -11.74 13.77
N ASP A 241 -6.27 -11.56 14.83
CA ASP A 241 -6.18 -10.45 15.79
C ASP A 241 -4.73 -10.03 16.10
N ARG A 242 -4.33 -8.86 15.54
CA ARG A 242 -3.19 -7.96 15.87
C ARG A 242 -2.05 -8.56 16.72
N ALA A 243 -1.62 -9.79 16.43
CA ALA A 243 -0.64 -10.46 17.26
C ALA A 243 0.75 -10.05 16.78
N VAL A 244 1.54 -9.53 17.71
CA VAL A 244 2.97 -9.36 17.49
C VAL A 244 3.57 -10.73 17.17
N PRO A 245 4.37 -10.87 16.08
CA PRO A 245 4.90 -12.17 15.71
C PRO A 245 5.63 -12.80 16.88
N GLU A 246 5.24 -14.02 17.28
CA GLU A 246 5.91 -14.76 18.37
C GLU A 246 7.40 -14.97 18.09
N THR A 247 7.81 -14.86 16.83
CA THR A 247 9.19 -14.97 16.36
C THR A 247 10.05 -13.74 16.70
N VAL A 248 9.48 -12.68 17.27
CA VAL A 248 10.22 -11.47 17.68
C VAL A 248 10.33 -11.42 19.20
N HIS A 249 11.56 -11.44 19.72
CA HIS A 249 11.79 -11.13 21.13
C HIS A 249 11.87 -9.63 21.34
N HIS A 250 11.21 -9.17 22.40
CA HIS A 250 11.25 -7.79 22.82
C HIS A 250 12.21 -7.62 23.99
N ALA A 251 13.13 -6.67 23.85
CA ALA A 251 13.98 -6.20 24.92
C ALA A 251 13.82 -4.70 25.10
N TYR A 252 14.03 -4.22 26.31
CA TYR A 252 14.04 -2.78 26.58
C TYR A 252 15.14 -2.38 27.54
N ILE A 253 15.59 -1.13 27.42
CA ILE A 253 16.60 -0.53 28.28
C ILE A 253 16.01 0.76 28.82
N SER A 254 15.86 0.83 30.15
CA SER A 254 15.43 2.06 30.80
C SER A 254 16.56 3.08 30.81
N VAL A 255 16.27 4.29 30.31
CA VAL A 255 17.17 5.44 30.32
C VAL A 255 16.75 6.35 31.47
N ASN A 256 17.40 6.15 32.61
CA ASN A 256 17.11 6.93 33.82
C ASN A 256 18.10 8.09 33.96
N PRO A 257 17.63 9.36 33.94
CA PRO A 257 18.47 10.53 34.16
C PRO A 257 18.83 10.66 35.65
N THR A 258 19.78 9.84 36.12
CA THR A 258 20.35 10.02 37.45
C THR A 258 21.26 11.25 37.49
N GLN A 259 21.32 11.94 38.63
CA GLN A 259 22.11 13.18 38.78
C GLN A 259 23.63 13.00 38.56
N ASN A 260 24.13 11.77 38.53
CA ASN A 260 25.56 11.45 38.46
C ASN A 260 26.06 11.01 37.06
N TRP A 261 25.19 10.99 36.04
CA TRP A 261 25.65 10.66 34.70
C TRP A 261 26.55 11.77 34.13
N LYS A 262 27.71 11.39 33.61
CA LYS A 262 28.66 12.28 32.95
C LYS A 262 28.84 11.83 31.51
N GLU A 263 28.84 12.80 30.61
CA GLU A 263 29.16 12.57 29.21
C GLU A 263 30.57 11.97 29.10
N PRO A 264 30.74 10.83 28.42
CA PRO A 264 32.03 10.18 28.28
C PRO A 264 33.09 11.10 27.65
N THR A 265 34.33 10.97 28.09
CA THR A 265 35.43 11.81 27.60
C THR A 265 35.68 11.55 26.12
N GLY A 266 35.81 12.61 25.33
CA GLY A 266 36.10 12.52 23.89
C GLY A 266 34.87 12.28 23.01
N THR A 267 33.66 12.30 23.57
CA THR A 267 32.41 12.23 22.79
C THR A 267 31.74 13.59 22.72
N GLN A 268 31.22 13.96 21.55
CA GLN A 268 30.38 15.13 21.35
C GLN A 268 28.95 14.68 21.06
N ILE A 269 28.06 14.81 22.04
CA ILE A 269 26.65 14.45 21.88
C ILE A 269 25.81 15.70 21.59
N GLN A 270 25.33 15.80 20.35
CA GLN A 270 24.44 16.86 19.90
C GLN A 270 22.98 16.51 20.20
N THR A 271 22.24 17.43 20.82
CA THR A 271 20.80 17.31 21.07
C THR A 271 20.00 18.21 20.11
N ASP A 272 18.70 18.35 20.36
CA ASP A 272 17.75 19.04 19.49
C ASP A 272 17.72 20.58 19.61
N GLY A 273 18.59 21.18 20.42
CA GLY A 273 18.72 22.64 20.51
C GLY A 273 17.66 23.34 21.37
N ILE A 274 16.65 22.62 21.90
CA ILE A 274 15.54 23.24 22.65
C ILE A 274 16.06 23.93 23.90
N TYR A 275 16.94 23.24 24.62
CA TYR A 275 17.47 23.72 25.88
C TYR A 275 18.35 24.96 25.69
N GLU A 276 19.20 24.96 24.65
CA GLU A 276 20.05 26.09 24.28
C GLU A 276 19.24 27.35 23.95
N LEU A 277 18.02 27.18 23.44
CA LEU A 277 17.08 28.26 23.16
C LEU A 277 16.27 28.70 24.39
N ASP A 278 15.92 27.77 25.29
CA ASP A 278 15.18 28.05 26.52
C ASP A 278 16.04 28.74 27.60
N GLY A 279 17.36 28.55 27.55
CA GLY A 279 18.32 29.05 28.53
C GLY A 279 18.63 28.03 29.64
N GLN A 280 18.70 28.47 30.90
CA GLN A 280 18.91 27.57 32.05
C GLN A 280 17.69 26.67 32.31
N PRO A 281 17.84 25.49 32.96
CA PRO A 281 16.75 24.55 33.17
C PRO A 281 15.73 25.19 34.09
N ARG A 282 14.52 25.42 33.57
CA ARG A 282 13.44 26.05 34.34
C ARG A 282 12.83 25.12 35.38
N SER A 283 13.03 23.80 35.24
CA SER A 283 12.57 22.78 36.18
C SER A 283 13.46 21.53 36.16
N ALA A 284 13.28 20.64 37.14
CA ALA A 284 13.91 19.32 37.17
C ALA A 284 13.60 18.51 35.89
N ASP A 285 12.37 18.60 35.38
CA ASP A 285 11.94 17.90 34.16
C ASP A 285 12.73 18.36 32.93
N HIS A 286 13.04 19.65 32.80
CA HIS A 286 13.86 20.16 31.69
C HIS A 286 15.28 19.59 31.76
N LYS A 287 15.85 19.50 32.97
CA LYS A 287 17.18 18.91 33.18
C LYS A 287 17.16 17.42 32.86
N ASN A 288 16.15 16.69 33.35
CA ASN A 288 15.99 15.25 33.11
C ASN A 288 15.78 14.94 31.63
N SER A 289 14.95 15.72 30.93
CA SER A 289 14.76 15.58 29.48
C SER A 289 16.08 15.75 28.72
N GLN A 290 16.88 16.75 29.07
CA GLN A 290 18.16 16.99 28.40
C GLN A 290 19.18 15.87 28.68
N LEU A 291 19.20 15.34 29.92
CA LEU A 291 20.04 14.21 30.28
C LEU A 291 19.64 12.95 29.51
N ILE A 292 18.36 12.63 29.37
CA ILE A 292 17.89 11.46 28.61
C ILE A 292 18.37 11.54 27.15
N LYS A 293 18.21 12.70 26.50
CA LYS A 293 18.68 12.93 25.12
C LYS A 293 20.19 12.74 24.96
N LYS A 294 20.97 13.13 25.96
CA LYS A 294 22.42 12.90 25.98
C LYS A 294 22.80 11.44 26.26
N MET A 295 22.02 10.74 27.09
CA MET A 295 22.29 9.36 27.47
C MET A 295 21.95 8.36 26.36
N LYS A 296 20.85 8.58 25.61
CA LYS A 296 20.35 7.66 24.59
C LYS A 296 21.40 7.26 23.53
N PRO A 297 22.16 8.18 22.89
CA PRO A 297 23.18 7.81 21.90
C PRO A 297 24.25 6.88 22.47
N TRP A 298 24.67 7.16 23.72
CA TRP A 298 25.68 6.36 24.40
C TRP A 298 25.16 4.97 24.77
N ILE A 299 23.94 4.88 25.29
CA ILE A 299 23.30 3.60 25.61
C ILE A 299 23.10 2.76 24.35
N LEU A 300 22.70 3.39 23.24
CA LEU A 300 22.59 2.71 21.95
C LEU A 300 23.95 2.15 21.50
N LYS A 301 25.03 2.94 21.61
CA LYS A 301 26.39 2.46 21.33
C LYS A 301 26.74 1.23 22.17
N GLN A 302 26.49 1.27 23.48
CA GLN A 302 26.74 0.13 24.36
C GLN A 302 25.91 -1.11 23.99
N ALA A 303 24.65 -0.91 23.58
CA ALA A 303 23.80 -1.98 23.09
C ALA A 303 24.36 -2.60 21.81
N ILE A 304 24.80 -1.77 20.85
CA ILE A 304 25.46 -2.21 19.61
C ILE A 304 26.75 -2.97 19.92
N ASP A 305 27.60 -2.47 20.82
CA ASP A 305 28.87 -3.10 21.19
C ASP A 305 28.70 -4.49 21.79
N LYS A 306 27.62 -4.68 22.57
CA LYS A 306 27.28 -5.94 23.22
C LYS A 306 26.59 -6.92 22.28
N LEU A 307 25.69 -6.45 21.42
CA LEU A 307 24.92 -7.29 20.51
C LEU A 307 25.66 -7.66 19.23
N ARG A 308 26.52 -6.74 18.75
CA ARG A 308 27.23 -6.82 17.45
C ARG A 308 26.36 -7.37 16.31
N PRO A 309 25.17 -6.79 16.06
CA PRO A 309 24.33 -7.27 14.98
C PRO A 309 25.01 -7.06 13.62
N GLU A 310 24.84 -8.02 12.72
CA GLU A 310 25.37 -7.93 11.35
C GLU A 310 24.81 -6.71 10.62
N GLN A 311 23.49 -6.53 10.70
CA GLN A 311 22.77 -5.35 10.23
C GLN A 311 21.58 -5.03 11.14
N ALA A 312 21.21 -3.76 11.27
CA ALA A 312 20.02 -3.37 12.02
C ALA A 312 19.41 -2.06 11.53
N PHE A 313 18.09 -1.95 11.70
CA PHE A 313 17.40 -0.66 11.63
C PHE A 313 17.48 0.07 12.97
N ILE A 314 17.63 1.39 12.90
CA ILE A 314 17.58 2.28 14.06
C ILE A 314 16.48 3.30 13.81
N PHE A 315 15.34 3.13 14.48
CA PHE A 315 14.20 4.01 14.36
C PHE A 315 14.30 5.19 15.30
N VAL A 316 14.18 6.39 14.74
CA VAL A 316 14.18 7.66 15.45
C VAL A 316 12.93 8.48 15.08
N ARG A 317 12.43 9.31 16.00
CA ARG A 317 11.20 10.09 15.78
C ARG A 317 11.42 11.22 14.79
N THR A 318 12.50 11.99 14.97
CA THR A 318 12.73 13.24 14.23
C THR A 318 13.87 13.11 13.23
N LYS A 319 13.80 13.92 12.16
CA LYS A 319 14.85 14.01 11.15
C LYS A 319 16.16 14.55 11.73
N LEU A 320 16.05 15.50 12.66
CA LEU A 320 17.18 16.06 13.38
C LEU A 320 17.92 15.00 14.20
N ASP A 321 17.18 14.11 14.86
CA ASP A 321 17.77 13.00 15.61
C ASP A 321 18.47 11.99 14.70
N CYS A 322 17.96 11.76 13.48
CA CYS A 322 18.67 10.94 12.49
C CYS A 322 20.08 11.50 12.24
N ASP A 323 20.15 12.80 11.93
CA ASP A 323 21.39 13.49 11.58
C ASP A 323 22.35 13.59 12.76
N ASN A 324 21.83 13.87 13.95
CA ASN A 324 22.61 13.90 15.18
C ASN A 324 23.20 12.53 15.50
N LEU A 325 22.43 11.46 15.32
CA LEU A 325 22.89 10.11 15.58
C LEU A 325 23.94 9.64 14.54
N GLU A 326 23.76 10.02 13.27
CA GLU A 326 24.76 9.78 12.22
C GLU A 326 26.09 10.47 12.55
N LYS A 327 26.06 11.75 12.94
CA LYS A 327 27.25 12.49 13.38
C LYS A 327 27.89 11.88 14.62
N PHE A 328 27.09 11.39 15.56
CA PHE A 328 27.58 10.71 16.75
C PHE A 328 28.35 9.44 16.38
N PHE A 329 27.80 8.57 15.53
CA PHE A 329 28.50 7.36 15.11
C PHE A 329 29.74 7.64 14.27
N LYS A 330 29.73 8.68 13.41
CA LYS A 330 30.89 9.11 12.62
C LYS A 330 32.12 9.43 13.47
N GLN A 331 31.96 9.86 14.73
CA GLN A 331 33.07 10.11 15.65
C GLN A 331 33.84 8.83 16.02
N PHE A 332 33.19 7.68 15.93
CA PHE A 332 33.78 6.37 16.25
C PHE A 332 34.14 5.56 15.00
N GLN A 333 33.92 6.10 13.79
CA GLN A 333 34.25 5.41 12.55
C GLN A 333 35.77 5.44 12.32
N VAL A 334 36.35 4.27 12.07
CA VAL A 334 37.74 4.14 11.62
C VAL A 334 37.77 4.37 10.10
N LYS A 335 38.86 4.95 9.57
CA LYS A 335 38.98 5.39 8.16
C LYS A 335 38.77 4.29 7.10
N SER A 336 38.76 3.01 7.47
CA SER A 336 38.41 1.90 6.57
C SER A 336 36.92 1.59 6.68
N ALA A 337 36.14 1.96 5.65
CA ALA A 337 34.67 1.86 5.64
C ALA A 337 34.14 0.42 5.83
N LEU A 338 34.93 -0.61 5.46
CA LEU A 338 34.53 -2.02 5.53
C LEU A 338 34.74 -2.66 6.91
N GLU A 339 35.52 -2.05 7.80
CA GLU A 339 35.78 -2.57 9.17
C GLU A 339 35.11 -1.74 10.26
N SER A 340 34.52 -0.59 9.91
CA SER A 340 33.89 0.28 10.90
C SER A 340 32.65 -0.39 11.50
N VAL A 341 32.73 -0.70 12.80
CA VAL A 341 31.63 -1.32 13.56
C VAL A 341 30.37 -0.46 13.51
N TYR A 342 30.50 0.85 13.35
CA TYR A 342 29.40 1.83 13.34
C TYR A 342 29.13 2.44 11.95
N SER A 343 29.35 1.69 10.87
CA SER A 343 28.93 2.16 9.54
C SER A 343 27.41 2.37 9.53
N CYS A 344 26.97 3.58 9.23
CA CYS A 344 25.57 3.96 9.24
C CYS A 344 25.23 4.93 8.11
N VAL A 345 23.99 4.86 7.63
CA VAL A 345 23.39 5.79 6.68
C VAL A 345 22.03 6.29 7.19
N VAL A 346 21.59 7.43 6.69
CA VAL A 346 20.34 8.08 7.12
C VAL A 346 19.29 8.08 6.01
N LEU A 347 18.03 7.85 6.40
CA LEU A 347 16.88 7.91 5.52
C LEU A 347 15.74 8.70 6.19
N HIS A 348 15.50 9.93 5.73
CA HIS A 348 14.36 10.76 6.13
C HIS A 348 13.95 11.72 5.00
N SER A 349 12.75 12.32 5.08
CA SER A 349 12.18 13.10 3.97
C SER A 349 12.95 14.35 3.55
N ASP A 350 13.77 14.94 4.41
CA ASP A 350 14.61 16.09 4.04
C ASP A 350 15.90 15.72 3.29
N ARG A 351 16.25 14.42 3.20
CA ARG A 351 17.39 13.98 2.37
C ARG A 351 16.99 13.98 0.89
N PRO A 352 17.86 14.44 -0.02
CA PRO A 352 17.67 14.34 -1.46
C PRO A 352 17.31 12.92 -1.92
N GLN A 353 16.43 12.79 -2.92
CA GLN A 353 15.95 11.48 -3.40
C GLN A 353 17.08 10.55 -3.82
N HIS A 354 18.06 11.07 -4.56
CA HIS A 354 19.18 10.27 -5.05
C HIS A 354 20.02 9.72 -3.89
N GLU A 355 20.21 10.52 -2.83
CA GLU A 355 20.93 10.12 -1.62
C GLU A 355 20.14 9.06 -0.85
N ARG A 356 18.81 9.21 -0.71
CA ARG A 356 17.96 8.19 -0.09
C ARG A 356 18.07 6.84 -0.79
N ARG A 357 18.03 6.84 -2.13
CA ARG A 357 18.19 5.62 -2.95
C ARG A 357 19.57 5.00 -2.77
N LEU A 358 20.63 5.80 -2.86
CA LEU A 358 22.01 5.34 -2.69
C LEU A 358 22.23 4.75 -1.29
N ASN A 359 21.82 5.44 -0.24
CA ASN A 359 21.93 4.99 1.14
C ASN A 359 21.20 3.66 1.36
N PHE A 360 20.00 3.54 0.79
CA PHE A 360 19.22 2.32 0.85
C PHE A 360 19.90 1.15 0.10
N GLU A 361 20.45 1.40 -1.08
CA GLU A 361 21.19 0.40 -1.86
C GLU A 361 22.44 -0.07 -1.14
N GLN A 362 23.23 0.84 -0.54
CA GLN A 362 24.41 0.49 0.26
C GLN A 362 24.05 -0.38 1.47
N PHE A 363 22.97 -0.04 2.16
CA PHE A 363 22.49 -0.85 3.28
C PHE A 363 21.98 -2.22 2.79
N LYS A 364 21.24 -2.28 1.69
CA LYS A 364 20.76 -3.55 1.11
C LYS A 364 21.91 -4.45 0.62
N ALA A 365 23.00 -3.86 0.11
CA ALA A 365 24.19 -4.57 -0.33
C ALA A 365 25.04 -5.13 0.83
N GLY A 366 24.82 -4.65 2.06
CA GLY A 366 25.64 -5.03 3.21
C GLY A 366 26.88 -4.15 3.41
N ASP A 367 27.07 -3.11 2.59
CA ASP A 367 28.20 -2.16 2.70
C ASP A 367 28.12 -1.34 4.00
N VAL A 368 26.91 -1.19 4.53
CA VAL A 368 26.62 -0.42 5.74
C VAL A 368 25.79 -1.27 6.71
N LYS A 369 26.16 -1.23 8.00
CA LYS A 369 25.52 -2.05 9.04
C LYS A 369 24.23 -1.47 9.58
N TYR A 370 24.09 -0.14 9.62
CA TYR A 370 22.96 0.52 10.25
C TYR A 370 22.22 1.48 9.32
N LEU A 371 20.90 1.33 9.25
CA LEU A 371 20.02 2.32 8.61
C LEU A 371 19.27 3.10 9.69
N ILE A 372 19.60 4.38 9.84
CA ILE A 372 18.93 5.31 10.75
C ILE A 372 17.77 5.96 10.00
N CYS A 373 16.54 5.83 10.50
CA CYS A 373 15.36 6.26 9.76
C CYS A 373 14.20 6.69 10.66
N THR A 374 13.31 7.51 10.09
CA THR A 374 12.01 7.83 10.71
C THR A 374 10.93 6.86 10.25
N ASP A 375 9.84 6.76 11.01
CA ASP A 375 8.70 5.89 10.68
C ASP A 375 8.13 6.13 9.28
N VAL A 376 8.11 7.40 8.85
CA VAL A 376 7.58 7.80 7.53
C VAL A 376 8.48 7.28 6.40
N ALA A 377 9.78 7.24 6.66
CA ALA A 377 10.81 6.97 5.68
C ALA A 377 11.13 5.48 5.55
N ALA A 378 10.95 4.72 6.64
CA ALA A 378 11.17 3.28 6.71
C ALA A 378 9.98 2.44 6.26
N ARG A 379 8.77 3.02 6.26
CA ARG A 379 7.57 2.37 5.76
C ARG A 379 7.72 2.02 4.28
N GLY A 380 7.25 0.83 3.93
CA GLY A 380 7.35 0.37 2.56
C GLY A 380 8.74 0.03 2.00
N LEU A 381 9.79 0.02 2.82
CA LEU A 381 11.07 -0.49 2.36
C LEU A 381 11.04 -2.03 2.31
N ASP A 382 11.21 -2.64 1.15
CA ASP A 382 11.42 -4.09 1.03
C ASP A 382 12.82 -4.50 1.50
N ILE A 383 13.02 -4.38 2.82
CA ILE A 383 14.08 -5.05 3.56
C ILE A 383 13.40 -5.81 4.69
N GLN A 384 13.23 -7.10 4.45
CA GLN A 384 12.75 -8.05 5.42
C GLN A 384 13.91 -9.01 5.71
N GLN A 385 14.03 -9.47 6.97
CA GLN A 385 15.06 -10.41 7.51
C GLN A 385 16.21 -9.76 8.28
N LEU A 386 16.01 -8.59 8.90
CA LEU A 386 17.03 -8.08 9.79
C LEU A 386 17.10 -8.93 11.08
N PRO A 387 18.31 -9.18 11.62
CA PRO A 387 18.45 -9.88 12.90
C PRO A 387 18.01 -9.00 14.07
N CYS A 388 18.11 -7.68 13.93
CA CYS A 388 17.82 -6.75 15.01
C CYS A 388 17.22 -5.42 14.53
N VAL A 389 16.34 -4.84 15.35
CA VAL A 389 15.80 -3.48 15.23
C VAL A 389 16.02 -2.77 16.57
N PHE A 390 16.50 -1.53 16.51
CA PHE A 390 16.59 -0.62 17.65
C PHE A 390 15.52 0.46 17.54
N ASN A 391 14.64 0.55 18.54
CA ASN A 391 13.80 1.72 18.75
C ASN A 391 14.57 2.71 19.63
N TYR A 392 15.30 3.63 19.00
CA TYR A 392 16.09 4.64 19.70
C TYR A 392 15.21 5.66 20.44
N THR A 393 14.09 6.02 19.82
CA THR A 393 12.96 6.72 20.47
C THR A 393 11.72 5.86 20.32
N LEU A 394 10.85 5.81 21.32
CA LEU A 394 9.59 5.08 21.18
C LEU A 394 8.68 5.73 20.12
N PRO A 395 7.92 4.92 19.36
CA PRO A 395 6.90 5.42 18.45
C PRO A 395 5.72 6.05 19.20
N ASP A 396 4.98 6.89 18.47
CA ASP A 396 3.85 7.65 19.02
C ASP A 396 2.59 6.80 19.21
N THR A 397 2.53 5.64 18.54
CA THR A 397 1.42 4.68 18.67
C THR A 397 1.93 3.24 18.71
N GLU A 398 1.10 2.34 19.23
CA GLU A 398 1.34 0.90 19.26
C GLU A 398 1.43 0.28 17.85
N GLU A 399 0.64 0.77 16.90
CA GLU A 399 0.66 0.29 15.51
C GLU A 399 1.99 0.59 14.83
N GLN A 400 2.53 1.79 15.07
CA GLN A 400 3.86 2.15 14.60
C GLN A 400 4.92 1.21 15.17
N TYR A 401 4.83 0.85 16.47
CA TYR A 401 5.73 -0.14 17.06
C TYR A 401 5.69 -1.48 16.31
N ILE A 402 4.48 -1.99 16.03
CA ILE A 402 4.29 -3.23 15.26
C ILE A 402 4.92 -3.13 13.86
N HIS A 403 4.77 -1.98 13.19
CA HIS A 403 5.39 -1.74 11.88
C HIS A 403 6.92 -1.72 11.93
N ARG A 404 7.51 -1.17 13.00
CA ARG A 404 8.96 -1.15 13.20
C ARG A 404 9.53 -2.54 13.39
N ILE A 405 8.91 -3.32 14.29
CA ILE A 405 9.36 -4.69 14.59
C ILE A 405 9.03 -5.65 13.45
N GLY A 406 8.06 -5.34 12.59
CA GLY A 406 7.76 -6.14 11.39
C GLY A 406 8.91 -6.22 10.38
N ARG A 407 10.01 -5.47 10.60
CA ARG A 407 11.26 -5.54 9.83
C ARG A 407 12.20 -6.65 10.31
N VAL A 408 11.94 -7.22 11.49
CA VAL A 408 12.68 -8.35 12.07
C VAL A 408 11.79 -9.58 12.20
N GLY A 409 12.41 -10.76 12.21
CA GLY A 409 11.70 -12.03 12.38
C GLY A 409 11.05 -12.55 11.09
N ARG A 410 11.13 -13.87 10.90
CA ARG A 410 10.39 -14.65 9.88
C ARG A 410 10.10 -16.05 10.43
N VAL A 411 9.30 -16.83 9.69
CA VAL A 411 8.99 -18.24 9.98
C VAL A 411 10.25 -19.05 10.33
N ASP A 412 11.39 -18.75 9.70
CA ASP A 412 12.63 -19.54 9.85
C ASP A 412 13.70 -18.87 10.73
N ARG A 413 13.53 -17.62 11.17
CA ARG A 413 14.52 -16.89 11.98
C ARG A 413 13.87 -15.96 12.99
N TRP A 414 14.34 -16.06 14.23
CA TRP A 414 13.93 -15.18 15.31
C TRP A 414 14.57 -13.81 15.18
N GLY A 415 13.81 -12.77 15.53
CA GLY A 415 14.26 -11.37 15.51
C GLY A 415 14.38 -10.79 16.92
N LEU A 416 15.25 -9.79 17.09
CA LEU A 416 15.39 -9.03 18.33
C LEU A 416 14.98 -7.56 18.13
N ALA A 417 13.97 -7.11 18.86
CA ALA A 417 13.58 -5.71 18.93
C ALA A 417 14.03 -5.11 20.27
N VAL A 418 14.93 -4.13 20.25
CA VAL A 418 15.47 -3.45 21.45
C VAL A 418 14.93 -2.03 21.52
N SER A 419 14.25 -1.68 22.60
CA SER A 419 13.67 -0.33 22.79
C SER A 419 14.36 0.44 23.91
N LEU A 420 14.79 1.67 23.61
CA LEU A 420 15.27 2.60 24.64
C LEU A 420 14.08 3.39 25.19
N VAL A 421 13.88 3.35 26.49
CA VAL A 421 12.71 3.95 27.16
C VAL A 421 13.17 4.93 28.22
N GLY A 422 12.95 6.22 28.01
CA GLY A 422 13.16 7.25 29.03
C GLY A 422 12.31 6.96 30.26
N SER A 423 12.88 7.14 31.46
CA SER A 423 12.10 6.99 32.71
C SER A 423 11.29 8.23 33.06
N GLU A 424 11.55 9.36 32.39
CA GLU A 424 10.92 10.66 32.61
C GLU A 424 10.40 11.23 31.28
N LYS A 425 9.59 12.28 31.36
CA LYS A 425 9.08 12.98 30.17
C LYS A 425 10.19 13.71 29.43
N GLU A 426 10.11 13.70 28.11
CA GLU A 426 11.04 14.41 27.23
C GLU A 426 10.35 15.56 26.50
N LYS A 427 10.90 16.77 26.58
CA LYS A 427 10.43 17.90 25.80
C LYS A 427 11.01 17.80 24.39
N VAL A 428 10.20 17.73 23.36
CA VAL A 428 10.64 17.53 21.97
C VAL A 428 9.97 18.51 21.02
N TRP A 429 10.56 18.71 19.84
CA TRP A 429 9.94 19.47 18.75
C TRP A 429 8.76 18.72 18.14
N TYR A 430 7.65 19.43 17.90
CA TYR A 430 6.46 18.93 17.23
C TYR A 430 6.08 19.76 15.99
N HIS A 431 6.46 21.05 15.96
CA HIS A 431 6.28 21.98 14.84
C HIS A 431 4.88 22.01 14.21
N LYS A 432 3.97 22.82 14.78
CA LYS A 432 2.73 23.27 14.10
C LYS A 432 2.91 24.56 13.28
N CYS A 433 4.13 25.07 13.17
CA CYS A 433 4.41 26.32 12.47
C CYS A 433 4.35 26.17 10.94
N PRO A 434 4.05 27.25 10.19
CA PRO A 434 4.01 27.23 8.73
C PRO A 434 5.33 26.81 8.09
N SER A 435 6.45 27.14 8.72
CA SER A 435 7.79 26.76 8.24
C SER A 435 8.14 25.29 8.48
N ARG A 436 7.25 24.51 9.13
CA ARG A 436 7.42 23.08 9.47
C ARG A 436 8.78 22.78 10.09
N GLY A 437 9.22 23.66 11.00
CA GLY A 437 10.47 23.50 11.73
C GLY A 437 11.70 24.17 11.10
N LYS A 438 11.65 24.62 9.84
CA LYS A 438 12.78 25.34 9.23
C LYS A 438 13.08 26.62 10.04
N ASN A 439 14.27 26.67 10.64
CA ASN A 439 14.76 27.75 11.50
C ASN A 439 13.79 28.13 12.64
N CYS A 440 12.97 27.18 13.11
CA CYS A 440 12.03 27.44 14.20
C CYS A 440 12.78 27.58 15.53
N ARG A 441 12.46 28.63 16.30
CA ARG A 441 13.04 28.87 17.64
C ARG A 441 11.98 28.98 18.74
N ASN A 442 10.72 28.66 18.44
CA ASN A 442 9.60 28.81 19.37
C ASN A 442 9.46 27.55 20.25
N THR A 443 10.18 27.53 21.37
CA THR A 443 10.25 26.40 22.30
C THR A 443 9.07 26.29 23.28
N ARG A 444 8.08 27.18 23.18
CA ARG A 444 6.84 27.07 23.98
C ARG A 444 6.09 25.79 23.63
N LEU A 445 5.21 25.37 24.52
CA LEU A 445 4.38 24.20 24.26
C LEU A 445 3.28 24.51 23.24
N VAL A 446 2.82 23.49 22.51
CA VAL A 446 1.83 23.65 21.44
C VAL A 446 0.50 24.24 21.93
N ASP A 447 0.06 23.86 23.12
CA ASP A 447 -1.08 24.43 23.85
C ASP A 447 -0.88 25.91 24.22
N GLU A 448 0.37 26.36 24.32
CA GLU A 448 0.76 27.76 24.51
C GLU A 448 1.09 28.51 23.20
N GLY A 449 0.67 27.97 22.04
CA GLY A 449 0.98 28.54 20.72
C GLY A 449 2.44 28.39 20.31
N GLY A 450 3.11 27.38 20.84
CA GLY A 450 4.50 27.03 20.58
C GLY A 450 4.72 25.89 19.59
N CYS A 451 5.92 25.33 19.58
CA CYS A 451 6.30 24.22 18.69
C CYS A 451 6.90 23.00 19.42
N CYS A 452 6.80 22.94 20.75
CA CYS A 452 7.25 21.80 21.55
C CYS A 452 6.08 21.05 22.20
N ILE A 453 6.31 19.78 22.54
CA ILE A 453 5.42 18.99 23.39
C ILE A 453 6.24 18.27 24.45
N TRP A 454 5.58 17.89 25.55
CA TRP A 454 6.11 16.90 26.48
C TRP A 454 5.67 15.52 26.06
N TYR A 455 6.65 14.64 25.91
CA TYR A 455 6.45 13.29 25.45
C TYR A 455 6.70 12.31 26.59
N ASN A 456 5.71 11.45 26.89
CA ASN A 456 5.77 10.52 28.01
C ASN A 456 6.06 9.10 27.50
N GLU A 457 7.33 8.77 27.33
CA GLU A 457 7.76 7.42 26.92
C GLU A 457 7.32 6.30 27.91
N PRO A 458 7.31 6.50 29.24
CA PRO A 458 6.77 5.53 30.18
C PRO A 458 5.34 5.07 29.87
N ASP A 459 4.41 6.00 29.66
CA ASP A 459 3.00 5.68 29.39
C ASP A 459 2.84 4.89 28.08
N LEU A 460 3.57 5.31 27.04
CA LEU A 460 3.55 4.64 25.73
C LEU A 460 4.14 3.24 25.81
N TRP A 461 5.20 3.06 26.60
CA TRP A 461 5.77 1.75 26.84
C TRP A 461 4.79 0.82 27.56
N GLU A 462 3.96 1.33 28.48
CA GLU A 462 2.90 0.55 29.12
C GLU A 462 1.83 0.10 28.13
N GLN A 463 1.39 1.00 27.23
CA GLN A 463 0.45 0.65 26.17
C GLN A 463 1.02 -0.43 25.25
N ILE A 464 2.26 -0.26 24.79
CA ILE A 464 2.94 -1.24 23.93
C ILE A 464 3.05 -2.59 24.65
N LYS A 465 3.51 -2.62 25.92
CA LYS A 465 3.63 -3.85 26.73
C LYS A 465 2.31 -4.60 26.82
N GLY A 466 1.19 -3.90 26.95
CA GLY A 466 -0.15 -4.52 27.01
C GLY A 466 -0.52 -5.33 25.77
N ARG A 467 0.14 -5.10 24.62
CA ARG A 467 -0.07 -5.80 23.36
C ARG A 467 0.94 -6.91 23.07
N LEU A 468 2.05 -6.99 23.81
CA LEU A 468 3.12 -7.94 23.50
C LEU A 468 2.78 -9.33 24.06
N SER A 469 3.03 -10.36 23.25
CA SER A 469 2.96 -11.76 23.69
C SER A 469 4.16 -12.06 24.59
N GLY A 470 3.97 -11.94 25.91
CA GLY A 470 4.98 -12.22 26.94
C GLY A 470 5.72 -10.98 27.46
N GLU A 471 6.40 -11.12 28.60
CA GLU A 471 7.11 -10.00 29.24
C GLU A 471 8.41 -9.64 28.49
N PRO A 472 8.59 -8.38 28.07
CA PRO A 472 9.84 -7.94 27.46
C PRO A 472 11.02 -8.11 28.42
N LYS A 473 12.11 -8.69 27.92
CA LYS A 473 13.32 -8.89 28.71
C LYS A 473 14.11 -7.58 28.81
N GLY A 474 14.16 -6.98 29.98
CA GLY A 474 14.90 -5.75 30.22
C GLY A 474 14.99 -5.41 31.70
N SER A 475 16.03 -4.68 32.08
CA SER A 475 16.31 -4.31 33.47
C SER A 475 16.20 -2.80 33.67
N LYS A 476 15.67 -2.41 34.84
CA LYS A 476 15.56 -1.01 35.30
C LYS A 476 16.91 -0.40 35.70
N SER A 477 17.98 -1.21 35.85
CA SER A 477 19.23 -0.76 36.49
C SER A 477 20.54 -1.28 35.86
N LYS A 478 20.51 -2.28 34.98
CA LYS A 478 21.71 -2.79 34.28
C LYS A 478 21.40 -3.10 32.81
N LEU A 479 22.39 -2.98 31.93
CA LEU A 479 22.33 -3.38 30.51
C LEU A 479 22.23 -4.93 30.39
N GLU A 480 21.14 -5.52 30.89
CA GLU A 480 20.80 -6.94 30.74
C GLU A 480 20.07 -7.15 29.42
N ILE A 481 20.76 -6.82 28.33
CA ILE A 481 20.33 -7.21 26.99
C ILE A 481 20.88 -8.61 26.73
N PRO A 482 20.03 -9.59 26.35
CA PRO A 482 20.51 -10.88 25.86
C PRO A 482 21.43 -10.63 24.66
N THR A 483 22.64 -11.20 24.64
CA THR A 483 23.46 -11.17 23.42
C THR A 483 22.72 -11.86 22.27
N LEU A 484 23.01 -11.53 21.01
CA LEU A 484 22.36 -12.18 19.87
C LEU A 484 22.58 -13.71 19.90
N GLU A 485 23.75 -14.16 20.35
CA GLU A 485 24.06 -15.58 20.55
C GLU A 485 23.27 -16.23 21.69
N GLU A 486 23.13 -15.57 22.84
CA GLU A 486 22.29 -16.04 23.95
C GLU A 486 20.82 -16.06 23.55
N HIS A 487 20.37 -15.06 22.80
CA HIS A 487 19.05 -15.02 22.17
C HIS A 487 18.87 -16.23 21.25
N MET A 488 19.82 -16.49 20.34
CA MET A 488 19.77 -17.69 19.48
C MET A 488 19.82 -19.00 20.27
N ARG A 489 20.54 -19.07 21.40
CA ARG A 489 20.58 -20.25 22.28
C ARG A 489 19.26 -20.46 23.03
N LEU A 490 18.63 -19.39 23.51
CA LEU A 490 17.31 -19.42 24.15
C LEU A 490 16.25 -19.90 23.15
N VAL A 491 16.30 -19.37 21.93
CA VAL A 491 15.50 -19.81 20.78
C VAL A 491 15.67 -21.30 20.49
N LYS A 492 16.91 -21.81 20.46
CA LYS A 492 17.18 -23.25 20.24
C LYS A 492 16.68 -24.14 21.38
N LYS A 493 16.60 -23.63 22.62
CA LYS A 493 16.06 -24.36 23.77
C LYS A 493 14.53 -24.42 23.75
N THR A 494 13.85 -23.40 23.23
CA THR A 494 12.38 -23.38 23.11
C THR A 494 11.89 -24.08 21.83
N ALA A 495 12.72 -24.16 20.79
CA ALA A 495 12.39 -24.79 19.50
C ALA A 495 12.92 -26.23 19.36
N TYR A 496 12.69 -27.10 20.35
CA TYR A 496 12.90 -28.55 20.16
C TYR A 496 11.78 -29.11 19.27
N GLY A 497 11.87 -28.81 17.97
CA GLY A 497 10.86 -29.17 16.97
C GLY A 497 11.12 -28.49 15.63
N GLN A 498 11.95 -29.14 14.80
CA GLN A 498 12.16 -28.89 13.36
C GLN A 498 12.98 -27.65 12.95
N SER A 499 14.29 -27.85 12.79
CA SER A 499 15.11 -27.03 11.89
C SER A 499 15.15 -27.68 10.51
N ARG A 500 14.50 -27.07 9.51
CA ARG A 500 14.76 -27.39 8.10
C ARG A 500 15.92 -26.55 7.60
N SER A 501 16.81 -27.20 6.86
CA SER A 501 18.03 -26.66 6.28
C SER A 501 17.78 -25.47 5.36
N VAL A 502 18.65 -24.46 5.48
CA VAL A 502 18.69 -23.23 4.68
C VAL A 502 18.92 -23.57 3.20
N ALA A 503 17.86 -23.54 2.40
CA ALA A 503 17.96 -23.49 0.95
C ALA A 503 18.08 -22.02 0.50
N SER A 504 18.91 -21.78 -0.52
CA SER A 504 19.12 -20.45 -1.13
C SER A 504 17.80 -19.73 -1.40
N VAL A 505 17.70 -18.47 -0.96
CA VAL A 505 16.54 -17.60 -1.13
C VAL A 505 16.22 -17.47 -2.63
N LYS A 506 15.20 -18.21 -3.09
CA LYS A 506 14.58 -17.95 -4.39
C LYS A 506 13.81 -16.63 -4.30
N SER A 507 13.83 -15.81 -5.34
CA SER A 507 13.01 -14.59 -5.40
C SER A 507 11.55 -14.94 -5.16
N HIS A 508 10.80 -14.09 -4.44
CA HIS A 508 9.38 -14.31 -4.16
C HIS A 508 8.56 -14.49 -5.46
N SER A 509 8.96 -13.80 -6.53
CA SER A 509 8.37 -13.97 -7.87
C SER A 509 8.50 -15.40 -8.40
N SER A 510 9.58 -16.11 -8.05
CA SER A 510 9.77 -17.52 -8.41
C SER A 510 8.84 -18.46 -7.65
N LEU A 511 8.39 -18.08 -6.45
CA LEU A 511 7.41 -18.84 -5.67
C LEU A 511 6.00 -18.67 -6.26
N ILE A 512 5.68 -17.47 -6.74
CA ILE A 512 4.36 -17.15 -7.29
C ILE A 512 4.23 -17.61 -8.76
N ALA A 513 5.34 -17.80 -9.48
CA ALA A 513 5.34 -18.21 -10.89
C ALA A 513 4.44 -19.42 -11.20
N GLN A 514 4.44 -20.45 -10.34
CA GLN A 514 3.57 -21.61 -10.52
C GLN A 514 2.07 -21.25 -10.40
N SER A 515 1.73 -20.35 -9.49
CA SER A 515 0.38 -19.82 -9.33
C SER A 515 -0.04 -18.97 -10.52
N VAL A 516 0.88 -18.13 -11.05
CA VAL A 516 0.63 -17.33 -12.26
C VAL A 516 0.33 -18.23 -13.46
N GLU A 517 1.13 -19.28 -13.67
CA GLU A 517 0.92 -20.20 -14.80
C GLU A 517 -0.41 -20.95 -14.68
N ARG A 518 -0.78 -21.34 -13.45
CA ARG A 518 -2.08 -21.97 -13.20
C ARG A 518 -3.25 -21.02 -13.48
N LEU A 519 -3.16 -19.77 -13.01
CA LEU A 519 -4.19 -18.75 -13.25
C LEU A 519 -4.33 -18.44 -14.74
N LYS A 520 -3.22 -18.33 -15.47
CA LYS A 520 -3.19 -18.18 -16.93
C LYS A 520 -3.90 -19.33 -17.64
N THR A 521 -3.65 -20.57 -17.21
CA THR A 521 -4.29 -21.76 -17.80
C THR A 521 -5.81 -21.71 -17.58
N LEU A 522 -6.24 -21.37 -16.36
CA LEU A 522 -7.65 -21.23 -16.03
C LEU A 522 -8.32 -20.10 -16.84
N ASP A 523 -7.69 -18.93 -16.93
CA ASP A 523 -8.22 -17.81 -17.71
C ASP A 523 -8.36 -18.17 -19.20
N SER A 524 -7.36 -18.85 -19.77
CA SER A 524 -7.42 -19.34 -21.15
C SER A 524 -8.57 -20.32 -21.37
N GLN A 525 -8.81 -21.23 -20.42
CA GLN A 525 -9.94 -22.17 -20.47
C GLN A 525 -11.29 -21.45 -20.38
N VAL A 526 -11.40 -20.44 -19.52
CA VAL A 526 -12.61 -19.63 -19.38
C VAL A 526 -12.89 -18.84 -20.67
N GLN A 527 -11.87 -18.21 -21.25
CA GLN A 527 -12.01 -17.46 -22.51
C GLN A 527 -12.38 -18.37 -23.68
N LEU A 528 -11.78 -19.55 -23.78
CA LEU A 528 -12.13 -20.54 -24.79
C LEU A 528 -13.57 -21.01 -24.62
N SER A 529 -13.96 -21.39 -23.41
CA SER A 529 -15.33 -21.83 -23.10
C SER A 529 -16.37 -20.74 -23.39
N TYR A 530 -16.06 -19.48 -23.08
CA TYR A 530 -16.92 -18.34 -23.42
C TYR A 530 -17.02 -18.13 -24.94
N THR A 531 -15.91 -18.29 -25.67
CA THR A 531 -15.91 -18.16 -27.14
C THR A 531 -16.70 -19.29 -27.80
N GLU A 532 -16.53 -20.53 -27.32
CA GLU A 532 -17.31 -21.69 -27.76
C GLU A 532 -18.80 -21.51 -27.48
N PHE A 533 -19.14 -20.96 -26.30
CA PHE A 533 -20.51 -20.59 -25.96
C PHE A 533 -21.05 -19.55 -26.95
N LEU A 534 -20.32 -18.46 -27.19
CA LEU A 534 -20.75 -17.44 -28.16
C LEU A 534 -20.93 -18.04 -29.57
N GLN A 535 -20.02 -18.88 -30.05
CA GLN A 535 -20.15 -19.52 -31.37
C GLN A 535 -21.34 -20.48 -31.47
N LYS A 536 -21.69 -21.15 -30.39
CA LYS A 536 -22.82 -22.09 -30.36
C LYS A 536 -24.18 -21.38 -30.36
N TYR A 537 -24.23 -20.15 -29.86
CA TYR A 537 -25.47 -19.39 -29.65
C TYR A 537 -25.54 -18.06 -30.42
N SER A 538 -24.52 -17.72 -31.23
CA SER A 538 -24.55 -16.65 -32.25
C SER A 538 -25.09 -17.18 -33.56
#